data_AF-A0A841PB97-F1
#
_entry.id   AF-A0A841PB97-F1
#
_cell.length_a   1.000
_cell.length_b   1.000
_cell.length_c   1.000
_cell.angle_alpha   90.00
_cell.angle_beta   90.00
_cell.angle_gamma   90.00
#
_symmetry.space_group_name_H-M   'P 1'
#
loop_
_entity.id
_entity.type
_entity.pdbx_description
1 polymer ?
#
loop_
_entity_poly.entity_id
_entity_poly.type
_entity_poly.pdbx_seq_one_letter_code
_entity_poly.pdbx_strand_id
1 'polypeptide(L)' 'MTKEIVDAAKRLGIAVHDHMIIGRKGYSSMKGLLLI' A
#
# COMPACT_ATOMS: atom_id res chain seq x y z
N MET A 1 2.27 10.40 -0.57
CA MET A 1 3.11 9.20 -0.76
C MET A 1 2.35 7.96 -1.26
N THR A 2 1.58 7.19 -0.46
CA THR A 2 1.03 5.89 -0.93
C THR A 2 0.15 6.01 -2.19
N LYS A 3 -0.74 7.00 -2.25
CA LYS A 3 -1.57 7.27 -3.44
C LYS A 3 -0.72 7.63 -4.67
N GLU A 4 0.30 8.46 -4.51
CA GLU A 4 1.23 8.82 -5.60
C GLU A 4 1.96 7.58 -6.15
N ILE A 5 2.37 6.66 -5.27
CA ILE A 5 3.01 5.40 -5.68
C ILE A 5 2.03 4.50 -6.44
N VAL A 6 0.79 4.37 -5.96
CA VAL A 6 -0.27 3.61 -6.65
C VAL A 6 -0.53 4.20 -8.04
N ASP A 7 -0.65 5.52 -8.13
CA ASP A 7 -0.89 6.22 -9.40
C ASP A 7 0.28 6.07 -10.38
N ALA A 8 1.51 6.10 -9.88
CA ALA A 8 2.70 5.85 -10.70
C ALA A 8 2.75 4.39 -11.20
N ALA A 9 2.51 3.41 -10.32
CA ALA A 9 2.53 1.99 -10.64
C ALA A 9 1.46 1.61 -11.67
N LYS A 10 0.27 2.23 -11.60
CA LYS A 10 -0.82 2.03 -12.55
C LYS A 10 -0.41 2.31 -14.00
N ARG A 11 0.42 3.35 -14.24
CA ARG A 11 0.92 3.69 -15.58
C ARG A 11 1.88 2.64 -16.15
N LEU A 12 2.47 1.84 -15.27
CA LEU A 12 3.39 0.76 -15.62
C LEU A 12 2.69 -0.61 -15.68
N GLY A 13 1.36 -0.66 -15.46
CA GLY A 13 0.62 -1.91 -15.38
C GLY A 13 0.95 -2.74 -14.13
N ILE A 14 1.52 -2.12 -13.09
CA ILE A 14 1.93 -2.81 -11.86
C ILE A 14 0.85 -2.59 -10.79
N ALA A 15 0.39 -3.68 -10.17
CA ALA A 15 -0.54 -3.62 -9.05
C ALA A 15 0.21 -3.41 -7.73
N VAL A 16 -0.22 -2.44 -6.94
CA VAL A 16 0.19 -2.31 -5.53
C VAL A 16 -0.79 -3.12 -4.69
N HIS A 17 -0.34 -4.26 -4.19
CA HIS A 17 -1.21 -5.21 -3.50
C HIS A 17 -1.62 -4.75 -2.10
N ASP A 18 -0.70 -4.13 -1.36
CA ASP A 18 -0.93 -3.58 -0.04
C ASP A 18 0.20 -2.60 0.33
N HIS A 19 -0.06 -1.75 1.32
CA HIS A 19 0.95 -1.00 2.05
C HIS A 19 0.94 -1.49 3.49
N MET A 20 1.99 -2.23 3.86
CA MET A 20 2.15 -2.77 5.21
C MET A 20 3.06 -1.86 6.03
N ILE A 21 2.58 -1.42 7.19
CA ILE A 21 3.40 -0.72 8.18
C ILE A 21 3.82 -1.76 9.22
N ILE A 22 5.12 -2.07 9.28
CA ILE A 22 5.68 -3.08 10.18
C ILE A 22 6.28 -2.41 11.42
N GLY A 23 5.96 -2.92 12.61
CA GLY A 23 6.51 -2.49 13.88
C GLY A 23 6.93 -3.66 14.76
N ARG A 24 7.52 -3.37 15.92
CA ARG A 24 8.07 -4.41 16.84
C ARG A 24 7.03 -5.45 17.30
N LYS A 25 5.75 -5.08 17.37
CA LYS A 25 4.66 -5.93 17.88
C LYS A 25 3.69 -6.42 16.79
N GLY A 26 4.04 -6.30 15.51
CA GLY A 26 3.20 -6.77 14.41
C GLY A 26 3.16 -5.78 13.25
N TYR A 27 2.07 -5.83 12.48
CA TYR A 27 1.88 -4.99 11.31
C TYR A 27 0.46 -4.48 11.17
N SER A 28 0.30 -3.38 10.44
CA SER A 28 -0.99 -2.88 9.97
C SER A 28 -1.02 -2.93 8.45
N SER A 29 -2.09 -3.52 7.90
CA SER A 29 -2.38 -3.52 6.46
C SER A 29 -3.25 -2.32 6.13
N MET A 30 -2.79 -1.42 5.27
CA MET A 30 -3.61 -0.29 4.83
C MET A 30 -4.80 -0.76 3.99
N LYS A 31 -4.63 -1.82 3.18
CA LYS A 31 -5.73 -2.43 2.43
C LYS A 31 -6.77 -3.06 3.37
N GLY A 32 -6.31 -3.79 4.39
CA GLY A 32 -7.18 -4.39 5.40
C GLY A 32 -7.96 -3.36 6.21
N LEU A 33 -7.41 -2.15 6.36
CA LEU A 33 -8.06 -1.00 6.98
C LEU A 33 -8.89 -0.14 6.00
N LEU A 34 -9.00 -0.55 4.72
CA LEU A 34 -9.73 0.18 3.66
C LEU A 34 -9.21 1.62 3.43
N LEU A 35 -7.90 1.83 3.61
CA LEU A 35 -7.25 3.12 3.40
C LEU A 35 -6.65 3.27 1.99
N ILE A 36 -6.54 2.17 1.25
CA ILE A 36 -6.04 2.08 -0.15
C ILE A 36 -6.84 1.07 -0.97
#